data_AF-L7U3V4-F1
#
_entry.id   AF-L7U3V4-F1
#
_cell.length_a   1.000
_cell.length_b   1.000
_cell.length_c   1.000
_cell.angle_alpha   90.00
_cell.angle_beta   90.00
_cell.angle_gamma   90.00
#
_symmetry.space_group_name_H-M   'P 1'
#
loop_
_entity.id
_entity.type
_entity.pdbx_description
1 polymer ?
#
loop_
_entity_poly.entity_id
_entity_poly.type
_entity_poly.pdbx_seq_one_letter_code
_entity_poly.pdbx_strand_id
1 'polypeptide(L)'
;MRRYVFVMGTLAWLTACSGSGATDSAVCQDVVSRYCESEECPQVADKLLPGEGCAASLLERTGCGAEDFAFSTPTRERMLECRTPFVQATTSTGRPPSCADAAGFIEACPDVAAFFRGEPPPP
;
A
#
# COMPACT_ATOMS: atom_id res chain seq x y z
N MET A 1 -51.08 -11.30 -31.60
CA MET A 1 -49.61 -11.30 -31.44
C MET A 1 -49.26 -11.03 -29.98
N ARG A 2 -48.53 -11.98 -29.39
CA ARG A 2 -47.60 -11.92 -28.24
C ARG A 2 -47.46 -10.59 -27.46
N ARG A 3 -47.63 -10.65 -26.13
CA ARG A 3 -46.63 -10.22 -25.12
C ARG A 3 -47.10 -10.56 -23.71
N TYR A 4 -46.58 -11.67 -23.18
CA TYR A 4 -46.53 -11.91 -21.74
C TYR A 4 -45.55 -10.91 -21.13
N VAL A 5 -45.97 -10.11 -20.16
CA VAL A 5 -45.05 -9.34 -19.32
C VAL A 5 -45.15 -9.90 -17.91
N PHE A 6 -44.24 -10.82 -17.63
CA PHE A 6 -43.92 -11.31 -16.30
C PHE A 6 -43.25 -10.14 -15.55
N VAL A 7 -43.92 -9.56 -14.55
CA VAL A 7 -43.28 -8.62 -13.60
C VAL A 7 -43.18 -9.33 -12.26
N MET A 8 -42.27 -10.29 -12.21
CA MET A 8 -41.71 -10.82 -10.96
C MET A 8 -40.25 -10.36 -10.95
N GLY A 9 -39.81 -9.64 -9.90
CA GLY A 9 -38.38 -9.43 -9.68
C GLY A 9 -37.97 -8.06 -9.16
N THR A 10 -38.47 -7.63 -8.00
CA THR A 10 -37.81 -6.62 -7.16
C THR A 10 -37.26 -7.29 -5.91
N LEU A 11 -36.28 -8.17 -6.11
CA LEU A 11 -35.37 -8.67 -5.08
C LEU A 11 -33.96 -8.32 -5.53
N ALA A 12 -33.70 -7.01 -5.63
CA ALA A 12 -32.37 -6.48 -5.88
C ALA A 12 -31.58 -6.55 -4.57
N TRP A 13 -30.92 -7.70 -4.42
CA TRP A 13 -29.59 -7.89 -3.84
C TRP A 13 -29.00 -6.66 -3.12
N LEU A 14 -29.11 -6.66 -1.79
CA LEU A 14 -28.14 -6.01 -0.92
C LEU A 14 -26.87 -6.88 -0.92
N THR A 15 -26.08 -6.84 -1.98
CA THR A 15 -24.68 -7.28 -1.89
C THR A 15 -23.98 -6.30 -0.98
N ALA A 16 -23.91 -6.66 0.30
CA ALA A 16 -22.92 -6.08 1.19
C ALA A 16 -21.57 -6.16 0.48
N CYS A 17 -20.89 -5.02 0.32
CA CYS A 17 -19.48 -4.98 -0.07
C CYS A 17 -18.63 -5.57 1.06
N SER A 18 -18.80 -6.86 1.35
CA SER A 18 -17.92 -7.63 2.21
C SER A 18 -16.77 -8.15 1.37
N GLY A 19 -15.96 -7.23 0.85
CA GLY A 19 -14.62 -7.59 0.41
C GLY A 19 -13.86 -8.10 1.62
N SER A 20 -13.27 -9.29 1.54
CA SER A 20 -12.25 -9.71 2.48
C SER A 20 -11.24 -8.57 2.63
N GLY A 21 -10.86 -8.22 3.86
CA GLY A 21 -9.84 -7.19 4.08
C GLY A 21 -8.61 -7.43 3.22
N ALA A 22 -7.96 -6.38 2.74
CA ALA A 22 -6.80 -6.50 1.85
C ALA A 22 -5.76 -7.49 2.41
N THR A 23 -5.16 -8.34 1.58
CA THR A 23 -4.08 -9.25 1.99
C THR A 23 -2.85 -8.45 2.43
N ASP A 24 -1.95 -9.08 3.21
CA ASP A 24 -0.69 -8.44 3.62
C ASP A 24 0.16 -8.05 2.41
N SER A 25 0.19 -8.91 1.38
CA SER A 25 0.83 -8.62 0.09
C SER A 25 0.26 -7.37 -0.57
N ALA A 26 -1.07 -7.22 -0.62
CA ALA A 26 -1.72 -6.04 -1.20
C ALA A 26 -1.44 -4.77 -0.39
N VAL A 27 -1.40 -4.86 0.94
CA VAL A 27 -1.03 -3.72 1.81
C VAL A 27 0.41 -3.30 1.55
N CYS A 28 1.35 -4.25 1.47
CA CYS A 28 2.74 -3.92 1.21
C CYS A 28 2.94 -3.32 -0.20
N GLN A 29 2.28 -3.90 -1.21
CA GLN A 29 2.34 -3.40 -2.59
C GLN A 29 1.81 -1.97 -2.72
N ASP A 30 0.70 -1.63 -2.04
CA ASP A 30 0.17 -0.26 -1.99
C ASP A 30 1.19 0.74 -1.43
N VAL A 31 1.90 0.36 -0.36
CA VAL A 31 2.95 1.19 0.23
C VAL A 31 4.15 1.34 -0.71
N VAL A 32 4.60 0.26 -1.35
CA VAL A 32 5.67 0.30 -2.35
C VAL A 32 5.30 1.20 -3.52
N SER A 33 4.08 1.08 -4.06
CA SER A 33 3.62 1.94 -5.15
C SER A 33 3.70 3.41 -4.77
N ARG A 34 3.20 3.79 -3.58
CA ARG A 34 3.23 5.18 -3.10
C ARG A 34 4.64 5.70 -2.88
N TYR A 35 5.56 4.86 -2.43
CA TYR A 35 6.95 5.23 -2.32
C TYR A 35 7.59 5.52 -3.66
N CYS A 36 7.34 4.67 -4.64
CA CYS A 36 7.90 4.83 -5.96
C CYS A 36 7.26 5.99 -6.73
N GLU A 37 6.01 6.36 -6.42
CA GLU A 37 5.41 7.63 -6.85
C GLU A 37 6.13 8.86 -6.28
N SER A 38 6.89 8.70 -5.18
CA SER A 38 7.70 9.75 -4.55
C SER A 38 9.21 9.51 -4.69
N GLU A 39 9.65 8.69 -5.67
CA GLU A 39 11.09 8.36 -5.83
C GLU A 39 11.97 9.58 -6.13
N GLU A 40 11.38 10.62 -6.72
CA GLU A 40 12.01 11.91 -6.99
C GLU A 40 12.32 12.73 -5.73
N CYS A 41 11.78 12.34 -4.58
CA CYS A 41 12.08 12.96 -3.30
C CYS A 41 13.43 12.47 -2.76
N PRO A 42 14.38 13.37 -2.44
CA PRO A 42 15.71 12.98 -1.96
C PRO A 42 15.67 12.04 -0.76
N GLN A 43 14.71 12.24 0.14
CA GLN A 43 14.53 11.42 1.32
C GLN A 43 14.18 9.97 0.98
N VAL A 44 13.39 9.74 -0.08
CA VAL A 44 13.02 8.38 -0.52
C VAL A 44 14.20 7.74 -1.24
N ALA A 45 14.83 8.48 -2.16
CA ALA A 45 15.99 8.00 -2.90
C ALA A 45 17.16 7.61 -1.97
N ASP A 46 17.51 8.49 -1.02
CA ASP A 46 18.63 8.28 -0.11
C ASP A 46 18.35 7.26 0.99
N LYS A 47 17.08 7.09 1.40
CA LYS A 47 16.73 6.25 2.55
C LYS A 47 16.17 4.89 2.18
N LEU A 48 15.60 4.70 1.00
CA LEU A 48 15.13 3.38 0.56
C LEU A 48 16.10 2.72 -0.42
N LEU A 49 16.94 3.53 -1.07
CA LEU A 49 17.93 3.09 -2.07
C LEU A 49 17.32 2.06 -3.04
N PRO A 50 16.22 2.43 -3.74
CA PRO A 50 15.47 1.46 -4.51
C PRO A 50 16.15 1.09 -5.85
N GLY A 51 17.17 1.83 -6.29
CA GLY A 51 17.92 1.55 -7.52
C GLY A 51 17.10 1.79 -8.79
N GLU A 52 17.52 1.24 -9.93
CA GLU A 52 16.71 1.26 -11.16
C GLU A 52 15.49 0.33 -10.98
N GLY A 53 14.29 0.86 -11.17
CA GLY A 53 13.04 0.09 -11.05
C GLY A 53 12.55 -0.04 -9.61
N CYS A 54 12.16 1.08 -9.01
CA CYS A 54 11.89 1.18 -7.58
C CYS A 54 10.96 0.09 -7.03
N ALA A 55 9.81 -0.13 -7.68
CA ALA A 55 8.83 -1.09 -7.18
C ALA A 55 9.35 -2.53 -7.25
N ALA A 56 10.00 -2.90 -8.36
CA ALA A 56 10.57 -4.24 -8.52
C ALA A 56 11.63 -4.52 -7.45
N SER A 57 12.55 -3.58 -7.25
CA SER A 57 13.62 -3.71 -6.24
C SER A 57 13.10 -3.83 -4.82
N LEU A 58 12.08 -3.04 -4.45
CA LEU A 58 11.50 -3.09 -3.11
C LEU A 58 10.69 -4.37 -2.89
N LEU A 59 9.92 -4.83 -3.89
CA LEU A 59 9.14 -6.06 -3.78
C LEU A 59 10.03 -7.31 -3.70
N GLU A 60 11.10 -7.36 -4.50
CA GLU A 60 12.08 -8.45 -4.45
C GLU A 60 12.78 -8.51 -3.09
N ARG A 61 13.22 -7.35 -2.58
CA ARG A 61 13.96 -7.26 -1.31
C ARG A 61 13.14 -7.66 -0.09
N THR A 62 11.84 -7.34 -0.10
CA THR A 62 10.93 -7.55 1.03
C THR A 62 10.13 -8.84 0.93
N GLY A 63 10.08 -9.48 -0.25
CA GLY A 63 9.20 -10.61 -0.53
C GLY A 63 7.73 -10.22 -0.70
N CYS A 64 7.39 -8.93 -0.66
CA CYS A 64 6.01 -8.43 -0.76
C CYS A 64 5.31 -8.72 -2.10
N GLY A 65 6.06 -9.15 -3.11
CA GLY A 65 5.50 -9.61 -4.38
C GLY A 65 4.82 -10.98 -4.31
N ALA A 66 5.04 -11.77 -3.24
CA ALA A 66 4.48 -13.10 -3.10
C ALA A 66 3.04 -13.09 -2.59
N GLU A 67 2.18 -13.98 -3.13
CA GLU A 67 0.78 -14.07 -2.72
C GLU A 67 0.60 -14.52 -1.26
N ASP A 68 1.54 -15.33 -0.75
CA ASP A 68 1.60 -15.86 0.61
C ASP A 68 2.40 -14.98 1.58
N PHE A 69 2.83 -13.80 1.15
CA PHE A 69 3.51 -12.83 2.02
C PHE A 69 2.63 -12.51 3.24
N ALA A 70 3.25 -12.58 4.42
CA ALA A 70 2.65 -12.19 5.69
C ALA A 70 3.63 -11.33 6.49
N PHE A 71 3.12 -10.28 7.12
CA PHE A 71 3.93 -9.43 7.98
C PHE A 71 4.36 -10.19 9.23
N SER A 72 5.66 -10.17 9.53
CA SER A 72 6.21 -10.66 10.80
C SER A 72 6.82 -9.49 11.57
N THR A 73 7.86 -8.88 11.00
CA THR A 73 8.47 -7.65 11.50
C THR A 73 8.77 -6.72 10.31
N PRO A 74 8.14 -5.54 10.21
CA PRO A 74 7.11 -4.97 11.11
C PRO A 74 5.79 -5.75 11.06
N THR A 75 4.90 -5.52 12.02
CA THR A 75 3.55 -6.08 11.99
C THR A 75 2.68 -5.38 10.94
N ARG A 76 1.57 -6.03 10.54
CA ARG A 76 0.58 -5.44 9.64
C ARG A 76 0.03 -4.13 10.18
N GLU A 77 -0.34 -4.09 11.46
CA GLU A 77 -0.88 -2.90 12.11
C GLU A 77 0.12 -1.76 12.05
N ARG A 78 1.40 -2.05 12.31
CA ARG A 78 2.48 -1.06 12.25
C ARG A 78 2.65 -0.51 10.84
N MET A 79 2.62 -1.36 9.82
CA MET A 79 2.65 -0.93 8.42
C MET A 79 1.45 -0.03 8.07
N LEU A 80 0.24 -0.40 8.54
CA LEU A 80 -1.00 0.36 8.31
C LEU A 80 -1.01 1.72 9.01
N GLU A 81 -0.48 1.81 10.22
CA GLU A 81 -0.28 3.07 10.92
C GLU A 81 0.70 3.96 10.15
N CYS A 82 1.83 3.38 9.75
CA CYS A 82 2.90 4.09 9.08
C CYS A 82 2.50 4.64 7.72
N ARG A 83 1.66 3.95 6.94
CA ARG A 83 1.19 4.49 5.65
C ARG A 83 0.21 5.66 5.76
N THR A 84 -0.26 5.99 6.95
CA THR A 84 -1.29 7.03 7.17
C THR A 84 -0.94 8.39 6.53
N PRO A 85 0.29 8.91 6.62
CA PRO A 85 0.67 10.17 5.96
C PRO A 85 0.47 10.11 4.43
N PHE A 86 0.82 8.99 3.80
CA PHE A 86 0.58 8.77 2.37
C PHE A 86 -0.91 8.69 2.01
N VAL A 87 -1.74 8.10 2.87
CA VAL A 87 -3.18 7.96 2.63
C VAL A 87 -3.93 9.27 2.87
N GLN A 88 -3.58 10.03 3.90
CA GLN A 88 -4.24 11.30 4.21
C GLN A 88 -4.03 12.36 3.12
N ALA A 89 -2.83 12.45 2.55
CA ALA A 89 -2.52 13.32 1.42
C ALA A 89 -3.27 12.94 0.13
N THR A 90 -3.70 11.68 0.00
CA THR A 90 -4.33 11.10 -1.22
C THR A 90 -5.85 10.98 -1.15
N THR A 91 -6.49 11.53 -0.12
CA THR A 91 -7.96 11.69 -0.07
C THR A 91 -8.50 12.50 -1.26
N SER A 92 -7.63 13.24 -1.96
CA SER A 92 -7.82 13.64 -3.36
C SER A 92 -7.17 12.59 -4.28
N THR A 93 -7.98 11.66 -4.78
CA THR A 93 -7.55 10.57 -5.68
C THR A 93 -6.65 11.07 -6.80
N GLY A 94 -5.40 10.60 -6.83
CA GLY A 94 -4.47 10.78 -7.95
C GLY A 94 -3.34 11.80 -7.76
N ARG A 95 -3.18 12.40 -6.58
CA ARG A 95 -1.97 13.21 -6.28
C ARG A 95 -0.89 12.32 -5.65
N PRO A 96 0.32 12.22 -6.22
CA PRO A 96 1.41 11.52 -5.55
C PRO A 96 1.74 12.17 -4.20
N PRO A 97 2.27 11.42 -3.22
CA PRO A 97 2.65 12.02 -1.95
C PRO A 97 3.71 13.11 -2.13
N SER A 98 3.65 14.16 -1.31
CA SER A 98 4.70 15.18 -1.32
C SER A 98 5.97 14.65 -0.66
N CYS A 99 7.11 15.28 -0.95
CA CYS A 99 8.36 14.95 -0.26
C CYS A 99 8.30 15.19 1.26
N ALA A 100 7.42 16.09 1.72
CA ALA A 100 7.17 16.28 3.14
C ALA A 100 6.43 15.08 3.75
N ASP A 101 5.47 14.50 3.03
CA ASP A 101 4.76 13.29 3.47
C ASP A 101 5.70 12.09 3.53
N ALA A 102 6.56 11.95 2.52
CA ALA A 102 7.58 10.89 2.48
C ALA A 102 8.63 11.05 3.59
N ALA A 103 9.08 12.28 3.85
CA ALA A 103 9.97 12.56 4.98
C ALA A 103 9.29 12.23 6.32
N GLY A 104 8.05 12.68 6.51
CA GLY A 104 7.28 12.41 7.73
C GLY A 104 7.05 10.93 7.97
N PHE A 105 6.82 10.14 6.91
CA PHE A 105 6.79 8.69 7.00
C PHE A 105 8.12 8.15 7.54
N ILE A 106 9.24 8.49 6.87
CA ILE A 106 10.55 7.89 7.18
C ILE A 106 10.97 8.23 8.62
N GLU A 107 10.67 9.45 9.07
CA GLU A 107 10.95 9.91 10.43
C GLU A 107 10.05 9.23 11.48
N ALA A 108 8.76 9.07 11.20
CA ALA A 108 7.80 8.45 12.13
C ALA A 108 7.89 6.91 12.16
N CYS A 109 8.43 6.32 11.10
CA CYS A 109 8.44 4.88 10.87
C CYS A 109 9.80 4.33 10.40
N PRO A 110 10.85 4.51 11.21
CA PRO A 110 12.20 4.06 10.86
C PRO A 110 12.32 2.53 10.78
N ASP A 111 11.48 1.79 11.52
CA ASP A 111 11.37 0.33 11.48
C ASP A 111 10.82 -0.17 10.14
N VAL A 112 9.80 0.50 9.61
CA VAL A 112 9.23 0.18 8.30
C VAL A 112 10.18 0.58 7.17
N ALA A 113 10.87 1.72 7.30
CA ALA A 113 11.92 2.11 6.36
C ALA A 113 13.11 1.13 6.36
N ALA A 114 13.50 0.59 7.52
CA ALA A 114 14.51 -0.45 7.63
C ALA A 114 14.06 -1.76 6.94
N PHE A 115 12.79 -2.15 7.11
CA PHE A 115 12.21 -3.29 6.40
C PHE A 115 12.34 -3.16 4.88
N PHE A 116 11.97 -2.01 4.30
CA PHE A 116 12.12 -1.76 2.86
C PHE A 116 13.58 -1.67 2.41
N ARG A 117 14.51 -1.37 3.31
CA ARG A 117 15.95 -1.47 3.04
C ARG A 117 16.49 -2.90 3.13
N GLY A 118 15.72 -3.86 3.63
CA GLY A 118 16.20 -5.22 3.93
C GLY A 118 17.13 -5.24 5.15
N GLU A 119 17.03 -4.24 6.01
CA GLU A 119 17.85 -4.10 7.22
C GLU A 119 17.08 -4.61 8.46
N PRO A 120 17.78 -5.04 9.52
CA PRO A 120 17.15 -5.29 10.80
C PRO A 120 16.51 -4.00 11.36
N PRO A 121 15.40 -4.10 12.12
CA PRO A 121 14.76 -2.94 12.71
C PRO A 121 15.73 -2.20 13.65
N PRO A 122 15.63 -0.86 13.74
CA PRO A 122 16.45 -0.07 14.66
C PRO A 122 16.19 -0.48 16.12
N PRO A 123 17.20 -0.36 17.00
CA PRO A 123 17.12 -0.74 18.41
C PRO A 123 16.17 0.15 19.23
#